data_AF-A0A920GMS3-F1
#
_entry.id   AF-A0A920GMS3-F1
#
_cell.length_a   1.000
_cell.length_b   1.000
_cell.length_c   1.000
_cell.angle_alpha   90.00
_cell.angle_beta   90.00
_cell.angle_gamma   90.00
#
_symmetry.space_group_name_H-M   'P 1'
#
loop_
_entity.id
_entity.type
_entity.pdbx_description
1 polymer ?
#
loop_
_entity_poly.entity_id
_entity_poly.type
_entity_poly.pdbx_seq_one_letter_code
_entity_poly.pdbx_strand_id
1 'polypeptide(L)'
;MTSNLDASFATETLPKTIYVFIGFTIGQLIDNFLTQPFVFSTSVKSHPLEIFIVILTGGLLFGPLGMIIAVPSYTAVKVIFKEFYAHNKIVKALTKDI
;
A
#
# COMPACT_ATOMS: atom_id res chain seq x y z
N MET A 1 13.65 35.18 -1.75
CA MET A 1 12.88 34.38 -0.76
C MET A 1 13.75 34.08 0.47
N THR A 2 14.30 35.12 1.10
CA THR A 2 15.29 35.01 2.19
C THR A 2 14.82 35.69 3.48
N SER A 3 13.53 36.03 3.57
CA SER A 3 12.96 36.90 4.60
C SER A 3 12.99 36.36 6.05
N ASN A 4 13.51 35.14 6.27
CA ASN A 4 13.55 34.49 7.58
C ASN A 4 14.95 33.94 7.93
N LEU A 5 16.03 34.37 7.26
CA LEU A 5 17.39 33.88 7.59
C LEU A 5 17.89 34.37 8.95
N ASP A 6 17.44 35.54 9.41
CA ASP A 6 17.80 36.10 10.72
C ASP A 6 16.79 35.71 11.82
N ALA A 7 15.79 34.88 11.48
CA ALA A 7 14.77 34.44 12.41
C ALA A 7 15.36 33.45 13.43
N SER A 8 15.12 33.71 14.71
CA SER A 8 15.55 32.81 15.80
C SER A 8 14.99 31.40 15.58
N PHE A 9 15.90 30.41 15.49
CA PHE A 9 15.55 29.01 15.26
C PHE A 9 14.50 28.49 16.26
N ALA A 10 14.66 28.83 17.54
CA ALA A 10 13.80 28.36 18.61
C ALA A 10 12.40 28.99 18.56
N THR A 11 12.30 30.24 18.11
CA THR A 11 11.05 31.02 18.18
C THR A 11 10.23 30.92 16.90
N GLU A 12 10.87 30.77 15.74
CA GLU A 12 10.22 30.88 14.44
C GLU A 12 10.30 29.58 13.64
N THR A 13 11.50 29.03 13.46
CA THR A 13 11.71 27.85 12.60
C THR A 13 11.15 26.59 13.25
N LEU A 14 11.46 26.36 14.52
CA LEU A 14 11.08 25.13 15.23
C LEU A 14 9.56 24.94 15.32
N PRO A 15 8.74 25.93 15.73
CA PRO A 15 7.29 25.77 15.76
C PRO A 15 6.67 25.53 14.37
N LYS A 16 7.15 26.24 13.35
CA LYS A 16 6.68 26.09 11.96
C LYS A 16 7.01 24.70 11.41
N THR A 17 8.21 24.19 11.67
CA THR A 17 8.62 22.83 11.26
C THR A 17 7.76 21.78 11.95
N ILE A 18 7.51 21.89 13.25
CA ILE A 18 6.64 20.94 13.98
C ILE A 18 5.23 20.93 13.39
N TYR A 19 4.66 22.11 13.13
CA TYR A 19 3.33 22.22 12.52
C TYR A 19 3.24 21.50 11.17
N VAL A 20 4.21 21.73 10.28
CA VAL A 20 4.28 21.05 8.97
C VAL A 20 4.53 19.56 9.15
N PHE A 21 5.40 19.16 10.08
CA PHE A 21 5.73 17.76 10.34
C PHE A 21 4.51 16.95 10.79
N ILE A 22 3.63 17.52 11.62
CA ILE A 22 2.37 16.89 12.02
C ILE A 22 1.49 16.64 10.79
N GLY A 23 1.27 17.67 9.96
CA GLY A 23 0.48 17.54 8.74
C GLY A 23 1.06 16.50 7.77
N PHE A 24 2.38 16.51 7.60
CA PHE A 24 3.10 15.53 6.78
C PHE A 24 2.94 14.11 7.32
N THR A 25 3.05 13.92 8.64
CA THR A 25 2.91 12.61 9.28
C THR A 25 1.50 12.06 9.07
N ILE A 26 0.46 12.89 9.24
CA ILE A 26 -0.93 12.48 8.97
C ILE A 26 -1.10 12.09 7.51
N GLY A 27 -0.59 12.92 6.59
CA GLY A 27 -0.61 12.62 5.16
C GLY A 27 0.08 11.30 4.84
N GLN A 28 1.24 11.04 5.45
CA GLN A 28 1.96 9.79 5.26
C GLN A 28 1.25 8.57 5.85
N LEU A 29 0.58 8.71 6.99
CA LEU A 29 -0.23 7.61 7.52
C LEU A 29 -1.36 7.26 6.54
N ILE A 30 -2.06 8.27 6.03
CA ILE A 30 -3.12 8.06 5.03
C ILE A 30 -2.54 7.40 3.77
N ASP A 31 -1.41 7.87 3.29
CA ASP A 31 -0.79 7.35 2.08
C ASP A 31 -0.37 5.88 2.22
N ASN A 32 0.33 5.53 3.30
CA ASN A 32 0.81 4.17 3.55
C ASN A 32 -0.33 3.17 3.84
N PHE A 33 -1.38 3.57 4.56
CA PHE A 33 -2.45 2.65 4.98
C PHE A 33 -3.63 2.58 4.02
N LEU A 34 -3.97 3.67 3.31
CA LEU A 34 -5.18 3.74 2.49
C LEU A 34 -4.86 3.89 1.00
N THR A 35 -4.09 4.92 0.65
CA THR A 35 -3.82 5.25 -0.75
C THR A 35 -3.02 4.13 -1.42
N GLN A 36 -1.94 3.67 -0.80
CA GLN A 36 -1.06 2.67 -1.38
C GLN A 36 -1.79 1.34 -1.69
N PRO A 37 -2.53 0.69 -0.75
CA PRO A 37 -3.30 -0.51 -1.07
C PRO A 37 -4.39 -0.29 -2.11
N PHE A 38 -5.06 0.87 -2.09
CA PHE A 38 -6.13 1.19 -3.02
C PHE A 38 -5.63 1.35 -4.47
N VAL A 39 -4.50 2.05 -4.63
CA VAL A 39 -3.85 2.23 -5.94
C VAL A 39 -3.41 0.88 -6.50
N PHE A 40 -2.70 0.07 -5.70
CA PHE A 40 -2.23 -1.24 -6.16
C PHE A 40 -3.37 -2.23 -6.45
N SER A 41 -4.44 -2.21 -5.64
CA SER A 41 -5.65 -2.99 -5.88
C SER A 41 -6.27 -2.75 -7.25
N THR A 42 -6.32 -1.49 -7.67
CA THR A 42 -6.83 -1.12 -9.00
C THR A 42 -5.92 -1.66 -10.11
N SER A 43 -4.60 -1.55 -9.94
CA SER A 43 -3.63 -2.06 -10.93
C SER A 43 -3.69 -3.59 -11.10
N VAL A 44 -3.92 -4.33 -10.02
CA VAL A 44 -3.90 -5.81 -10.03
C VAL A 44 -5.30 -6.44 -10.01
N LYS A 45 -6.36 -5.63 -10.23
CA LYS A 45 -7.78 -6.04 -10.24
C LYS A 45 -8.13 -6.95 -9.06
N SER A 46 -7.71 -6.57 -7.86
CA SER A 46 -7.91 -7.32 -6.61
C SER A 46 -8.50 -6.41 -5.55
N HIS A 47 -9.16 -6.93 -4.52
CA HIS A 47 -9.80 -6.07 -3.52
C HIS A 47 -8.74 -5.29 -2.70
N PRO A 48 -8.94 -4.00 -2.35
CA PRO A 48 -7.98 -3.21 -1.56
C PRO A 48 -7.53 -3.90 -0.27
N LEU A 49 -8.46 -4.53 0.43
CA LEU A 49 -8.18 -5.30 1.66
C LEU A 49 -7.23 -6.48 1.42
N GLU A 50 -7.34 -7.15 0.27
CA GLU A 50 -6.50 -8.29 -0.06
C GLU A 50 -5.05 -7.86 -0.26
N ILE A 51 -4.84 -6.78 -1.03
CA ILE A 51 -3.51 -6.21 -1.25
C ILE A 51 -2.91 -5.66 0.04
N PHE A 52 -3.73 -5.06 0.90
CA PHE A 52 -3.29 -4.62 2.22
C PHE A 52 -2.75 -5.80 3.05
N ILE A 53 -3.48 -6.92 3.13
CA ILE A 53 -3.06 -8.10 3.88
C ILE A 53 -1.79 -8.72 3.27
N VAL A 54 -1.68 -8.76 1.94
CA VAL A 54 -0.50 -9.28 1.22
C VAL A 54 0.74 -8.43 1.53
N ILE A 55 0.63 -7.09 1.46
CA ILE A 55 1.72 -6.17 1.80
C ILE A 55 2.11 -6.32 3.27
N LEU A 56 1.13 -6.38 4.18
CA LEU A 56 1.38 -6.52 5.62
C LEU A 56 2.10 -7.85 5.92
N THR A 57 1.64 -8.95 5.31
CA THR A 57 2.26 -10.27 5.48
C THR A 57 3.67 -10.31 4.90
N GLY A 58 3.88 -9.74 3.71
CA GLY A 58 5.22 -9.60 3.12
C GLY A 58 6.15 -8.78 4.00
N GLY A 59 5.65 -7.66 4.53
CA GLY A 59 6.39 -6.79 5.45
C GLY A 59 6.75 -7.46 6.77
N LEU A 60 5.84 -8.26 7.34
CA LEU A 60 6.10 -9.00 8.57
C LEU A 60 7.11 -10.13 8.39
N LEU A 61 7.08 -10.84 7.25
CA LEU A 61 7.93 -12.01 7.01
C LEU A 61 9.34 -11.65 6.51
N PHE A 62 9.46 -10.66 5.62
CA PHE A 62 10.73 -10.33 4.95
C PHE A 62 11.11 -8.85 5.07
N GLY A 63 10.44 -8.09 5.94
CA GLY A 63 10.70 -6.68 6.14
C GLY A 63 10.37 -5.81 4.91
N PRO A 64 11.04 -4.67 4.72
CA PRO A 64 10.78 -3.74 3.62
C PRO A 64 10.90 -4.38 2.23
N LEU A 65 11.84 -5.32 2.06
CA LEU A 65 12.01 -6.06 0.80
C LEU A 65 10.79 -6.94 0.50
N GLY A 66 10.21 -7.54 1.54
CA GLY A 66 8.98 -8.31 1.44
C GLY A 66 7.79 -7.49 0.94
N MET A 67 7.65 -6.25 1.40
CA MET A 67 6.56 -5.35 0.96
C MET A 67 6.62 -5.07 -0.55
N ILE A 68 7.83 -4.87 -1.10
CA ILE A 68 8.04 -4.60 -2.53
C ILE A 68 7.72 -5.84 -3.37
N ILE A 69 8.15 -7.01 -2.91
CA ILE A 69 8.03 -8.27 -3.66
C ILE A 69 6.62 -8.90 -3.50
N ALA A 70 5.89 -8.57 -2.44
CA ALA A 70 4.60 -9.19 -2.12
C ALA A 70 3.54 -8.96 -3.21
N VAL A 71 3.38 -7.73 -3.69
CA VAL A 71 2.34 -7.39 -4.68
C VAL A 71 2.59 -8.08 -6.04
N PRO A 72 3.80 -8.01 -6.63
CA PRO A 72 4.10 -8.73 -7.86
C PRO A 72 3.97 -10.25 -7.70
N SER A 73 4.44 -10.81 -6.58
CA SER A 73 4.39 -12.26 -6.34
C SER A 73 2.95 -12.76 -6.22
N TYR A 74 2.13 -12.07 -5.43
CA TYR A 74 0.69 -12.35 -5.33
C TYR A 74 0.01 -12.28 -6.71
N THR A 75 0.33 -11.25 -7.50
CA THR A 75 -0.24 -11.08 -8.84
C THR A 75 0.19 -12.21 -9.78
N ALA A 76 1.46 -12.61 -9.76
CA ALA A 76 1.97 -13.72 -10.57
C ALA A 76 1.26 -15.04 -10.23
N VAL A 77 1.14 -15.34 -8.94
CA VAL A 77 0.41 -16.53 -8.45
C VAL A 77 -1.04 -16.50 -8.92
N LYS A 78 -1.74 -15.37 -8.74
CA LYS A 78 -3.13 -15.19 -9.20
C LYS A 78 -3.30 -15.41 -10.70
N VAL A 79 -2.38 -14.87 -11.52
CA VAL A 79 -2.42 -15.01 -12.98
C VAL A 79 -2.17 -16.47 -13.39
N ILE A 80 -1.21 -17.16 -12.78
CA ILE A 80 -0.96 -18.59 -13.03
C ILE A 80 -2.20 -19.42 -12.68
N PHE A 81 -2.80 -19.22 -11.51
CA PHE A 81 -4.03 -19.92 -11.15
C PHE A 81 -5.16 -19.64 -12.15
N LYS A 82 -5.32 -18.39 -12.57
CA LYS A 82 -6.34 -18.03 -13.56
C LYS A 82 -6.10 -18.72 -14.90
N GLU A 83 -4.86 -18.80 -15.38
CA GLU A 83 -4.54 -19.36 -16.70
C GLU A 83 -4.58 -20.89 -16.69
N PHE A 84 -4.01 -21.54 -15.68
CA PHE A 84 -3.93 -23.00 -15.60
C PHE A 84 -5.25 -23.67 -15.15
N TYR A 85 -6.07 -22.98 -14.33
CA TYR A 85 -7.33 -23.52 -13.84
C TYR A 85 -8.58 -22.95 -14.54
N ALA A 86 -8.43 -22.17 -15.62
CA ALA A 86 -9.54 -21.60 -16.39
C ALA A 86 -10.59 -22.64 -16.85
N HIS A 87 -10.20 -23.92 -17.02
CA HIS A 87 -11.05 -25.01 -17.51
C HIS A 87 -11.47 -26.04 -16.44
N ASN A 88 -11.08 -25.89 -15.18
CA ASN A 88 -11.30 -26.95 -14.19
C ASN A 88 -12.73 -26.92 -13.61
N LYS A 89 -13.45 -28.06 -13.77
CA LYS A 89 -14.87 -28.26 -13.38
C LYS A 89 -15.19 -27.95 -11.91
N ILE A 90 -14.17 -27.89 -11.05
CA ILE A 90 -14.27 -27.60 -9.62
C ILE A 90 -14.80 -26.17 -9.40
N VAL A 91 -14.41 -25.21 -10.25
CA VAL A 91 -14.93 -23.83 -10.17
C VAL A 91 -16.41 -23.80 -10.57
N LYS A 92 -16.79 -24.53 -11.62
CA LYS A 92 -18.19 -24.65 -12.08
C LYS A 92 -19.11 -25.33 -11.07
N ALA A 93 -18.59 -26.24 -10.26
CA ALA A 93 -19.34 -26.91 -9.19
C ALA A 93 -19.57 -25.98 -7.98
N LEU A 94 -18.66 -25.04 -7.72
CA LEU A 94 -18.75 -24.07 -6.62
C LEU A 94 -19.62 -22.84 -6.95
N THR A 95 -19.90 -22.56 -8.22
CA THR A 95 -20.77 -21.45 -8.66
C THR A 95 -22.16 -21.91 -9.13
N LYS A 96 -22.62 -23.12 -8.81
CA LYS A 96 -23.89 -23.63 -9.33
C LYS A 96 -25.14 -22.94 -8.73
N ASP A 97 -25.00 -22.28 -7.58
CA ASP A 97 -26.11 -21.63 -6.87
C ASP A 97 -25.78 -20.18 -6.43
N ILE A 98 -25.04 -19.44 -7.26
CA ILE A 98 -24.95 -17.96 -7.22
C ILE A 98 -25.18 -17.42 -8.63
#